data_AF-W7J5Y5-F1
#
_entry.id   AF-W7J5Y5-F1
#
_cell.length_a   1.000
_cell.length_b   1.000
_cell.length_c   1.000
_cell.angle_alpha   90.00
_cell.angle_beta   90.00
_cell.angle_gamma   90.00
#
_symmetry.space_group_name_H-M   'P 1'
#
loop_
_entity.id
_entity.type
_entity.pdbx_description
1 polymer ?
#
loop_
_entity_poly.entity_id
_entity_poly.type
_entity_poly.pdbx_seq_one_letter_code
_entity_poly.pdbx_strand_id
1 'polypeptide(L)'
;MFRFFFFFFKSNCYINHNKKGNFISINYFSNEVKRNKENEIQVAKHFREIFHDGSEKNFECHPFNRRFAYSKKSFFPIEARNLRSLGLNRQKKKKRGRGDKCSGKGIRDKHKHRKSGRPNSRTFESGRTPLYRRLPKWPEAWLSRQKKNYDCLNLSKLRYFIEKGRLDTRFPITQRHLNDSKCVKVKNGVKLFNINDYPFPYKIDIEVSHADQSSIDVIKKVGGSVTIIYMERVNLRAHIKPYKFDILPKTARPNLDMIHFLEKMKSKGCIVKYIKPLWLIEEEKRIINELIEIQENEKLSHLMEKNVHNNNNLHVNDLTMEDSQEHDHVKDKLLQKYRLQYTKLGHHP
;
A
#
# COMPACT_ATOMS: atom_id res chain seq x y z
N MET A 1 0.69 -28.45 12.90
CA MET A 1 1.96 -29.15 13.15
C MET A 1 2.62 -29.41 11.80
N PHE A 2 3.37 -28.43 11.30
CA PHE A 2 4.08 -28.48 10.02
C PHE A 2 5.51 -28.95 10.28
N ARG A 3 6.01 -29.90 9.50
CA ARG A 3 7.45 -30.18 9.42
C ARG A 3 7.88 -30.14 7.95
N PHE A 4 8.71 -29.15 7.68
CA PHE A 4 9.51 -28.92 6.48
C PHE A 4 10.44 -30.10 6.22
N PHE A 5 10.78 -30.35 4.94
CA PHE A 5 12.16 -30.61 4.54
C PHE A 5 12.40 -30.08 3.12
N PHE A 6 13.30 -29.09 3.05
CA PHE A 6 13.96 -28.59 1.84
C PHE A 6 15.23 -29.41 1.66
N PHE A 7 15.62 -29.76 0.43
CA PHE A 7 17.02 -30.08 0.15
C PHE A 7 17.49 -29.44 -1.16
N PHE A 8 18.62 -28.76 -1.02
CA PHE A 8 19.42 -28.04 -1.99
C PHE A 8 20.04 -28.97 -3.05
N PHE A 9 20.15 -28.51 -4.29
CA PHE A 9 21.11 -29.04 -5.26
C PHE A 9 22.40 -28.22 -5.18
N LYS A 10 23.53 -28.93 -5.02
CA LYS A 10 24.88 -28.37 -5.06
C LYS A 10 25.48 -28.70 -6.43
N SER A 11 25.81 -27.66 -7.19
CA SER A 11 26.55 -27.75 -8.45
C SER A 11 27.97 -28.24 -8.19
N ASN A 12 28.48 -29.14 -9.03
CA ASN A 12 29.91 -29.28 -9.25
C ASN A 12 30.16 -29.40 -10.75
N CYS A 13 30.80 -28.37 -11.29
CA CYS A 13 31.50 -28.40 -12.56
C CYS A 13 32.71 -29.32 -12.44
N TYR A 14 33.00 -30.10 -13.49
CA TYR A 14 34.38 -30.41 -13.84
C TYR A 14 34.57 -30.25 -15.35
N ILE A 15 35.51 -29.39 -15.68
CA ILE A 15 36.10 -29.18 -17.00
C ILE A 15 37.08 -30.32 -17.23
N ASN A 16 37.11 -30.88 -18.45
CA ASN A 16 38.36 -31.43 -18.97
C ASN A 16 38.48 -31.19 -20.47
N HIS A 17 39.64 -30.60 -20.81
CA HIS A 17 40.14 -30.30 -22.14
C HIS A 17 40.89 -31.49 -22.76
N ASN A 18 41.15 -31.38 -24.07
CA ASN A 18 42.08 -32.14 -24.94
C ASN A 18 41.42 -33.29 -25.73
N LYS A 19 41.68 -33.52 -27.02
CA LYS A 19 42.63 -32.96 -28.00
C LYS A 19 42.28 -33.56 -29.39
N LYS A 20 42.61 -32.81 -30.46
CA LYS A 20 42.95 -33.26 -31.85
C LYS A 20 41.82 -33.99 -32.61
N GLY A 21 41.29 -33.50 -33.72
CA GLY A 21 41.99 -33.03 -34.92
C GLY A 21 42.04 -34.17 -35.93
N ASN A 22 41.23 -34.11 -36.99
CA ASN A 22 41.59 -34.53 -38.35
C ASN A 22 40.55 -34.02 -39.37
N PHE A 23 41.10 -33.55 -40.47
CA PHE A 23 40.48 -32.84 -41.59
C PHE A 23 40.21 -33.82 -42.75
N ILE A 24 39.25 -33.45 -43.60
CA ILE A 24 39.10 -33.77 -45.05
C ILE A 24 38.54 -35.16 -45.42
N SER A 25 37.35 -35.18 -46.03
CA SER A 25 37.27 -35.28 -47.50
C SER A 25 35.85 -35.03 -48.01
N ILE A 26 35.77 -34.12 -48.96
CA ILE A 26 34.65 -33.95 -49.89
C ILE A 26 34.84 -35.02 -50.95
N ASN A 27 33.81 -35.82 -51.23
CA ASN A 27 33.66 -36.51 -52.50
C ASN A 27 32.23 -36.33 -52.99
N TYR A 28 32.12 -35.72 -54.16
CA TYR A 28 30.94 -35.67 -55.01
C TYR A 28 30.86 -36.94 -55.87
N PHE A 29 29.66 -37.15 -56.44
CA PHE A 29 29.17 -38.25 -57.30
C PHE A 29 28.47 -39.38 -56.54
N SER A 30 27.25 -39.80 -56.87
CA SER A 30 26.52 -39.72 -58.14
C SER A 30 25.00 -39.69 -57.90
N ASN A 31 24.29 -38.90 -58.71
CA ASN A 31 22.83 -38.91 -58.80
C ASN A 31 22.35 -40.24 -59.38
N GLU A 32 21.60 -41.01 -58.60
CA GLU A 32 20.60 -41.94 -59.15
C GLU A 32 19.23 -41.63 -58.55
N VAL A 33 18.36 -41.14 -59.43
CA VAL A 33 16.97 -40.82 -59.15
C VAL A 33 16.18 -42.13 -59.04
N LYS A 34 15.70 -42.46 -57.84
CA LYS A 34 14.47 -43.25 -57.68
C LYS A 34 13.46 -42.44 -56.86
N ARG A 35 12.35 -42.13 -57.53
CA ARG A 35 11.23 -41.36 -57.02
C ARG A 35 10.36 -42.19 -56.05
N ASN A 36 9.86 -41.48 -55.04
CA ASN A 36 8.62 -41.68 -54.27
C ASN A 36 8.67 -42.51 -52.96
N LYS A 37 8.67 -41.78 -51.84
CA LYS A 37 7.58 -41.79 -50.84
C LYS A 37 7.63 -40.51 -50.00
N GLU A 38 6.61 -39.69 -50.22
CA GLU A 38 5.92 -38.83 -49.24
C GLU A 38 6.75 -37.95 -48.29
N ASN A 39 6.56 -36.64 -48.47
CA ASN A 39 6.97 -35.52 -47.61
C ASN A 39 6.90 -35.82 -46.10
N GLU A 40 7.97 -36.38 -45.54
CA GLU A 40 8.19 -36.32 -44.09
C GLU A 40 8.63 -34.90 -43.74
N ILE A 41 7.78 -34.20 -42.98
CA ILE A 41 8.10 -32.92 -42.36
C ILE A 41 9.33 -33.14 -41.48
N GLN A 42 10.48 -32.55 -41.85
CA GLN A 42 11.66 -32.56 -41.00
C GLN A 42 11.39 -31.71 -39.75
N VAL A 43 10.91 -32.37 -38.69
CA VAL A 43 10.80 -31.77 -37.36
C VAL A 43 12.20 -31.77 -36.75
N ALA A 44 12.74 -30.59 -36.44
CA ALA A 44 14.04 -30.43 -35.80
C ALA A 44 14.11 -31.26 -34.51
N LYS A 45 14.98 -32.29 -34.50
CA LYS A 45 15.25 -33.16 -33.36
C LYS A 45 16.18 -32.47 -32.39
N HIS A 46 15.64 -31.60 -31.54
CA HIS A 46 16.34 -31.18 -30.33
C HIS A 46 15.90 -32.06 -29.16
N PHE A 47 16.81 -32.29 -28.19
CA PHE A 47 16.64 -33.03 -26.94
C PHE A 47 16.84 -34.57 -27.02
N ARG A 48 18.12 -35.00 -27.05
CA ARG A 48 18.53 -36.32 -26.56
C ARG A 48 18.71 -36.25 -25.05
N GLU A 49 18.17 -37.21 -24.32
CA GLU A 49 18.42 -37.37 -22.89
C GLU A 49 19.35 -38.57 -22.66
N ILE A 50 20.33 -38.38 -21.77
CA ILE A 50 21.23 -39.44 -21.31
C ILE A 50 20.59 -40.06 -20.06
N PHE A 51 20.23 -41.33 -20.15
CA PHE A 51 19.68 -42.08 -19.03
C PHE A 51 20.80 -42.51 -18.06
N HIS A 52 20.45 -42.86 -16.81
CA HIS A 52 21.43 -43.25 -15.79
C HIS A 52 22.34 -44.43 -16.20
N ASP A 53 21.86 -45.27 -17.13
CA ASP A 53 22.61 -46.39 -17.70
C ASP A 53 23.58 -45.97 -18.83
N GLY A 54 23.72 -44.66 -19.08
CA GLY A 54 24.56 -44.09 -20.13
C GLY A 54 23.97 -44.16 -21.54
N SER A 55 22.78 -44.76 -21.71
CA SER A 55 22.11 -44.81 -23.01
C SER A 55 21.53 -43.44 -23.38
N GLU A 56 21.74 -43.02 -24.63
CA GLU A 56 21.08 -41.85 -25.21
C GLU A 56 19.81 -42.29 -25.94
N LYS A 57 18.66 -41.76 -25.51
CA LYS A 57 17.43 -41.86 -26.31
C LYS A 57 16.86 -40.47 -26.56
N ASN A 58 16.07 -40.36 -27.62
CA ASN A 58 15.27 -39.16 -27.83
C ASN A 58 14.30 -39.02 -26.64
N PHE A 59 14.11 -37.80 -26.13
CA PHE A 59 13.17 -37.57 -25.05
C PHE A 59 11.76 -38.03 -25.46
N GLU A 60 11.29 -39.12 -24.86
CA GLU A 60 9.91 -39.59 -25.01
C GLU A 60 9.10 -39.09 -23.82
N CYS A 61 8.21 -38.14 -24.08
CA CYS A 61 7.33 -37.63 -23.04
C CYS A 61 6.37 -38.72 -22.53
N HIS A 62 6.28 -38.86 -21.20
CA HIS A 62 5.37 -39.80 -20.56
C HIS A 62 3.91 -39.61 -21.04
N PRO A 63 3.17 -40.68 -21.40
CA PRO A 63 1.87 -40.58 -22.08
C PRO A 63 0.78 -39.88 -21.27
N PHE A 64 0.92 -39.82 -19.94
CA PHE A 64 -0.01 -39.12 -19.05
C PHE A 64 0.41 -37.69 -18.69
N ASN A 65 1.52 -37.19 -19.24
CA ASN A 65 1.95 -35.82 -18.99
C ASN A 65 1.12 -34.83 -19.82
N ARG A 66 0.17 -34.15 -19.16
CA ARG A 66 -0.71 -33.15 -19.78
C ARG A 66 0.03 -32.01 -20.49
N ARG A 67 1.30 -31.73 -20.14
CA ARG A 67 2.13 -30.72 -20.82
C ARG A 67 2.55 -31.14 -22.23
N PHE A 68 2.64 -32.44 -22.50
CA PHE A 68 3.13 -33.00 -23.78
C PHE A 68 2.09 -33.88 -24.47
N ALA A 69 0.82 -33.81 -24.05
CA ALA A 69 -0.26 -34.54 -24.71
C ALA A 69 -0.39 -34.07 -26.17
N TYR A 70 0.08 -34.90 -27.11
CA TYR A 70 -0.04 -34.66 -28.55
C TYR A 70 -1.51 -34.42 -28.90
N SER A 71 -1.80 -33.19 -29.32
CA SER A 71 -3.07 -32.86 -29.94
C SER A 71 -3.10 -33.49 -31.33
N LYS A 72 -4.00 -34.46 -31.57
CA LYS A 72 -4.23 -35.00 -32.92
C LYS A 72 -4.77 -33.98 -33.93
N LYS A 73 -5.13 -32.77 -33.50
CA LYS A 73 -5.61 -31.69 -34.39
C LYS A 73 -4.46 -30.73 -34.67
N SER A 74 -4.27 -30.38 -35.94
CA SER A 74 -3.30 -29.37 -36.38
C SER A 74 -3.62 -28.03 -35.72
N PHE A 75 -2.58 -27.30 -35.31
CA PHE A 75 -2.72 -25.94 -34.77
C PHE A 75 -3.12 -24.93 -35.85
N PHE A 76 -2.80 -25.26 -37.11
CA PHE A 76 -3.13 -24.46 -38.27
C PHE A 76 -4.12 -25.17 -39.20
N PRO A 77 -4.95 -24.39 -39.91
CA PRO A 77 -5.13 -22.93 -39.77
C PRO A 77 -5.81 -22.52 -38.44
N ILE A 78 -5.47 -21.33 -37.91
CA ILE A 78 -6.12 -20.76 -36.70
C ILE A 78 -7.50 -20.27 -37.10
N GLU A 79 -8.45 -21.19 -37.09
CA GLU A 79 -9.86 -20.94 -37.39
C GLU A 79 -10.70 -21.00 -36.11
N ALA A 80 -11.90 -20.40 -36.13
CA ALA A 80 -12.84 -20.43 -35.01
C ALA A 80 -13.12 -21.86 -34.50
N ARG A 81 -13.08 -22.86 -35.40
CA ARG A 81 -13.26 -24.29 -35.08
C ARG A 81 -12.09 -24.92 -34.29
N ASN A 82 -10.89 -24.34 -34.40
CA ASN A 82 -9.65 -24.82 -33.80
C ASN A 82 -9.23 -24.03 -32.56
N LEU A 83 -9.99 -22.98 -32.19
CA LEU A 83 -9.79 -22.23 -30.96
C LEU A 83 -10.08 -23.12 -29.75
N ARG A 84 -9.07 -23.26 -28.88
CA ARG A 84 -9.19 -23.93 -27.59
C ARG A 84 -9.15 -22.89 -26.50
N SER A 85 -10.13 -22.91 -25.60
CA SER A 85 -9.99 -22.19 -24.34
C SER A 85 -8.99 -22.94 -23.46
N LEU A 86 -7.86 -22.32 -23.12
CA LEU A 86 -6.91 -22.88 -22.17
C LEU A 86 -7.61 -23.04 -20.81
N GLY A 87 -7.69 -24.27 -20.28
CA GLY A 87 -8.24 -24.52 -18.95
C GLY A 87 -9.73 -24.20 -18.81
N LEU A 88 -10.60 -24.79 -19.64
CA LEU A 88 -12.03 -24.86 -19.36
C LEU A 88 -12.26 -25.64 -18.05
N ASN A 89 -12.07 -24.97 -16.90
CA ASN A 89 -12.57 -25.31 -15.58
C ASN A 89 -14.12 -25.25 -15.54
N ARG A 90 -14.82 -25.48 -16.67
CA ARG A 90 -16.19 -25.94 -16.65
C ARG A 90 -16.16 -27.37 -16.15
N GLN A 91 -16.13 -27.52 -14.83
CA GLN A 91 -16.57 -28.75 -14.19
C GLN A 91 -17.93 -29.09 -14.79
N LYS A 92 -18.00 -30.14 -15.63
CA LYS A 92 -19.26 -30.59 -16.21
C LYS A 92 -20.16 -30.97 -15.05
N LYS A 93 -21.11 -30.10 -14.71
CA LYS A 93 -22.05 -30.37 -13.62
C LYS A 93 -22.87 -31.59 -14.02
N LYS A 94 -22.74 -32.68 -13.25
CA LYS A 94 -23.63 -33.84 -13.40
C LYS A 94 -25.07 -33.34 -13.25
N LYS A 95 -25.90 -33.55 -14.27
CA LYS A 95 -27.31 -33.17 -14.24
C LYS A 95 -28.00 -34.06 -13.20
N ARG A 96 -28.56 -33.46 -12.16
CA ARG A 96 -29.21 -34.17 -11.05
C ARG A 96 -30.54 -34.77 -11.53
N GLY A 97 -30.90 -35.96 -11.04
CA GLY A 97 -32.15 -36.63 -11.41
C GLY A 97 -32.11 -37.39 -12.75
N ARG A 98 -30.91 -37.67 -13.27
CA ARG A 98 -30.68 -38.58 -14.40
C ARG A 98 -29.72 -39.70 -13.96
N GLY A 99 -30.04 -40.95 -14.30
CA GLY A 99 -29.32 -42.17 -13.87
C GLY A 99 -29.98 -42.90 -12.68
N ASP A 100 -29.49 -44.10 -12.37
CA ASP A 100 -30.16 -45.07 -11.47
C ASP A 100 -30.21 -44.62 -9.99
N LYS A 101 -29.35 -43.69 -9.60
CA LYS A 101 -29.29 -43.16 -8.23
C LYS A 101 -30.03 -41.82 -8.11
N CYS A 102 -30.70 -41.66 -6.97
CA CYS A 102 -31.37 -40.41 -6.61
C CYS A 102 -30.41 -39.20 -6.63
N SER A 103 -30.98 -37.99 -6.77
CA SER A 103 -30.31 -36.70 -7.04
C SER A 103 -29.33 -36.15 -5.97
N GLY A 104 -28.74 -37.01 -5.15
CA GLY A 104 -27.73 -36.68 -4.15
C GLY A 104 -28.27 -36.06 -2.86
N LYS A 105 -29.60 -36.00 -2.70
CA LYS A 105 -30.25 -35.63 -1.44
C LYS A 105 -30.81 -36.90 -0.81
N GLY A 106 -30.39 -37.19 0.43
CA GLY A 106 -30.87 -38.35 1.19
C GLY A 106 -32.40 -38.33 1.33
N ILE A 107 -33.00 -39.49 1.63
CA ILE A 107 -34.47 -39.66 1.72
C ILE A 107 -35.11 -38.61 2.65
N ARG A 108 -34.48 -38.32 3.78
CA ARG A 108 -34.95 -37.33 4.78
C ARG A 108 -34.96 -35.88 4.27
N ASP A 109 -33.99 -35.49 3.44
CA ASP A 109 -33.92 -34.14 2.84
C ASP A 109 -34.86 -33.97 1.66
N LYS A 110 -35.25 -35.07 0.99
CA LYS A 110 -36.30 -35.03 -0.02
C LYS A 110 -37.61 -34.56 0.61
N HIS A 111 -38.01 -35.08 1.77
CA HIS A 111 -39.30 -34.70 2.38
C HIS A 111 -39.32 -33.26 2.92
N LYS A 112 -38.21 -32.75 3.48
CA LYS A 112 -38.12 -31.35 3.95
C LYS A 112 -38.07 -30.31 2.82
N HIS A 113 -37.51 -30.66 1.66
CA HIS A 113 -37.35 -29.75 0.51
C HIS A 113 -38.31 -30.03 -0.65
N ARG A 114 -39.21 -31.03 -0.55
CA ARG A 114 -40.22 -31.37 -1.58
C ARG A 114 -41.44 -30.45 -1.56
N LYS A 115 -41.70 -29.73 -0.47
CA LYS A 115 -42.61 -28.59 -0.54
C LYS A 115 -41.90 -27.54 -1.40
N SER A 116 -42.54 -27.07 -2.46
CA SER A 116 -42.06 -26.04 -3.41
C SER A 116 -41.68 -24.68 -2.77
N GLY A 117 -41.67 -24.60 -1.44
CA GLY A 117 -41.31 -23.42 -0.68
C GLY A 117 -39.81 -23.24 -0.49
N ARG A 118 -39.44 -21.99 -0.16
CA ARG A 118 -38.07 -21.67 0.25
C ARG A 118 -37.66 -22.54 1.44
N PRO A 119 -36.41 -23.05 1.47
CA PRO A 119 -35.88 -23.66 2.68
C PRO A 119 -35.96 -22.66 3.84
N ASN A 120 -36.03 -23.16 5.08
CA ASN A 120 -35.93 -22.31 6.27
C ASN A 120 -34.75 -21.33 6.12
N SER A 121 -34.98 -20.06 6.43
CA SER A 121 -33.93 -19.04 6.42
C SER A 121 -32.74 -19.52 7.26
N ARG A 122 -31.51 -19.16 6.88
CA ARG A 122 -30.29 -19.47 7.66
C ARG A 122 -30.43 -19.05 9.13
N THR A 123 -31.26 -18.05 9.39
CA THR A 123 -31.49 -17.45 10.69
C THR A 123 -32.68 -18.04 11.45
N PHE A 124 -33.35 -19.06 10.92
CA PHE A 124 -34.50 -19.69 11.55
C PHE A 124 -34.07 -20.78 12.54
N GLU A 125 -34.34 -20.57 13.81
CA GLU A 125 -34.02 -21.50 14.92
C GLU A 125 -35.25 -22.29 15.39
N SER A 126 -36.04 -22.80 14.45
CA SER A 126 -37.17 -23.72 14.72
C SER A 126 -38.21 -23.20 15.72
N GLY A 127 -38.46 -21.88 15.75
CA GLY A 127 -39.46 -21.23 16.62
C GLY A 127 -38.90 -20.49 17.82
N ARG A 128 -37.61 -20.67 18.16
CA ARG A 128 -36.94 -19.84 19.17
C ARG A 128 -36.70 -18.42 18.62
N THR A 129 -36.62 -17.42 19.52
CA THR A 129 -36.17 -16.07 19.13
C THR A 129 -34.79 -16.19 18.49
N PRO A 130 -34.56 -15.70 17.27
CA PRO A 130 -33.30 -15.93 16.58
C PRO A 130 -32.14 -15.19 17.25
N LEU A 131 -30.91 -15.72 17.14
CA LEU A 131 -29.71 -15.19 17.81
C LEU A 131 -29.52 -13.67 17.64
N TYR A 132 -29.73 -13.14 16.43
CA TYR A 132 -29.55 -11.70 16.14
C TYR A 132 -30.58 -10.79 16.85
N ARG A 133 -31.68 -11.35 17.37
CA ARG A 133 -32.63 -10.63 18.23
C ARG A 133 -32.30 -10.79 19.72
N ARG A 134 -31.62 -11.88 20.11
CA ARG A 134 -31.22 -12.11 21.52
C ARG A 134 -30.03 -11.23 21.91
N LEU A 135 -29.10 -11.00 20.98
CA LEU A 135 -27.92 -10.16 21.24
C LEU A 135 -28.32 -8.66 21.21
N PRO A 136 -27.82 -7.85 22.16
CA PRO A 136 -28.03 -6.41 22.12
C PRO A 136 -27.31 -5.79 20.92
N LYS A 137 -27.85 -4.69 20.40
CA LYS A 137 -27.19 -3.92 19.34
C LYS A 137 -25.97 -3.20 19.94
N TRP A 138 -24.78 -3.46 19.41
CA TRP A 138 -23.58 -2.75 19.84
C TRP A 138 -23.47 -1.37 19.17
N PRO A 139 -23.36 -0.27 19.95
CA PRO A 139 -23.28 1.08 19.38
C PRO A 139 -22.01 1.31 18.55
N GLU A 140 -20.92 0.62 18.90
CA GLU A 140 -19.64 0.67 18.17
C GLU A 140 -19.79 0.32 16.68
N ALA A 141 -20.68 -0.63 16.34
CA ALA A 141 -20.93 -1.01 14.95
C ALA A 141 -21.62 0.11 14.15
N TRP A 142 -22.37 1.00 14.82
CA TRP A 142 -22.93 2.20 14.19
C TRP A 142 -21.85 3.26 13.99
N LEU A 143 -21.07 3.56 15.04
CA LEU A 143 -20.02 4.58 15.02
C LEU A 143 -18.89 4.25 14.04
N SER A 144 -18.49 2.98 13.94
CA SER A 144 -17.45 2.49 13.02
C SER A 144 -17.73 2.84 11.55
N ARG A 145 -19.02 2.91 11.14
CA ARG A 145 -19.41 3.29 9.77
C ARG A 145 -19.25 4.77 9.47
N GLN A 146 -19.25 5.63 10.49
CA GLN A 146 -19.05 7.08 10.35
C GLN A 146 -17.57 7.46 10.32
N LYS A 147 -16.68 6.56 10.76
CA LYS A 147 -15.25 6.83 10.85
C LYS A 147 -14.62 6.99 9.46
N LYS A 148 -13.89 8.10 9.27
CA LYS A 148 -13.05 8.30 8.08
C LYS A 148 -11.85 7.35 8.17
N ASN A 149 -11.86 6.30 7.34
CA ASN A 149 -10.75 5.36 7.23
C ASN A 149 -9.73 5.88 6.22
N TYR A 150 -8.48 6.06 6.66
CA TYR A 150 -7.35 6.41 5.81
C TYR A 150 -6.64 5.16 5.31
N ASP A 151 -6.07 5.25 4.11
CA ASP A 151 -5.22 4.19 3.58
C ASP A 151 -3.82 4.31 4.21
N CYS A 152 -3.39 3.27 4.94
CA CYS A 152 -2.09 3.27 5.62
C CYS A 152 -0.95 3.05 4.62
N LEU A 153 0.06 3.93 4.68
CA LEU A 153 1.28 3.85 3.90
C LEU A 153 2.47 3.62 4.82
N ASN A 154 3.12 2.46 4.66
CA ASN A 154 4.32 2.11 5.40
C ASN A 154 5.55 2.82 4.84
N LEU A 155 6.45 3.29 5.71
CA LEU A 155 7.73 3.89 5.30
C LEU A 155 8.62 2.95 4.47
N SER A 156 8.61 1.64 4.78
CA SER A 156 9.34 0.63 3.98
C SER A 156 8.86 0.58 2.53
N LYS A 157 7.54 0.70 2.33
CA LYS A 157 6.94 0.77 1.01
C LYS A 157 7.30 2.08 0.31
N LEU A 158 7.22 3.20 1.03
CA LEU A 158 7.61 4.50 0.47
C LEU A 158 9.06 4.49 -0.03
N ARG A 159 9.98 3.95 0.79
CA ARG A 159 11.39 3.76 0.44
C ARG A 159 11.57 2.93 -0.82
N TYR A 160 10.92 1.77 -0.91
CA TYR A 160 11.00 0.91 -2.08
C TYR A 160 10.59 1.64 -3.37
N PHE A 161 9.57 2.50 -3.32
CA PHE A 161 9.11 3.25 -4.50
C PHE A 161 10.08 4.36 -4.91
N ILE A 162 10.79 4.97 -3.95
CA ILE A 162 11.87 5.93 -4.21
C ILE A 162 13.06 5.24 -4.85
N GLU A 163 13.51 4.11 -4.29
CA GLU A 163 14.64 3.33 -4.82
C GLU A 163 14.36 2.80 -6.25
N LYS A 164 13.09 2.50 -6.55
CA LYS A 164 12.66 2.11 -7.90
C LYS A 164 12.50 3.29 -8.87
N GLY A 165 12.74 4.53 -8.43
CA GLY A 165 12.59 5.74 -9.25
C GLY A 165 11.15 6.03 -9.65
N ARG A 166 10.15 5.48 -8.94
CA ARG A 166 8.72 5.75 -9.22
C ARG A 166 8.22 7.01 -8.53
N LEU A 167 8.89 7.42 -7.46
CA LEU A 167 8.64 8.65 -6.72
C LEU A 167 9.91 9.48 -6.78
N ASP A 168 9.75 10.74 -7.21
CA ASP A 168 10.84 11.72 -7.21
C ASP A 168 10.87 12.43 -5.84
N THR A 169 12.05 12.51 -5.24
CA THR A 169 12.26 13.17 -3.94
C THR A 169 12.60 14.65 -4.07
N ARG A 170 12.83 15.14 -5.29
CA ARG A 170 13.13 16.56 -5.55
C ARG A 170 11.91 17.47 -5.36
N PHE A 171 10.71 16.89 -5.47
CA PHE A 171 9.43 17.59 -5.34
C PHE A 171 8.64 17.07 -4.13
N PRO A 172 7.72 17.87 -3.56
CA PRO A 172 6.86 17.39 -2.49
C PRO A 172 5.97 16.22 -2.95
N ILE A 173 6.04 15.11 -2.22
CA ILE A 173 5.28 13.89 -2.51
C ILE A 173 3.84 14.08 -2.00
N THR A 174 2.96 14.48 -2.91
CA THR A 174 1.52 14.61 -2.67
C THR A 174 0.76 13.28 -2.77
N GLN A 175 -0.49 13.26 -2.28
CA GLN A 175 -1.37 12.10 -2.39
C GLN A 175 -1.68 11.72 -3.85
N ARG A 176 -1.59 12.67 -4.79
CA ARG A 176 -1.74 12.40 -6.22
C ARG A 176 -0.56 11.57 -6.73
N HIS A 177 0.67 11.96 -6.42
CA HIS A 177 1.87 11.20 -6.80
C HIS A 177 1.87 9.78 -6.22
N LEU A 178 1.36 9.61 -5.00
CA LEU A 178 1.20 8.28 -4.39
C LEU A 178 0.16 7.41 -5.12
N ASN A 179 -0.91 8.00 -5.65
CA ASN A 179 -1.91 7.29 -6.44
C ASN A 179 -1.38 6.95 -7.84
N ASP A 180 -0.74 7.91 -8.51
CA ASP A 180 -0.26 7.77 -9.89
C ASP A 180 0.90 6.77 -9.99
N SER A 181 1.79 6.78 -8.99
CA SER A 181 2.84 5.76 -8.85
C SER A 181 2.28 4.36 -8.53
N LYS A 182 0.97 4.24 -8.21
CA LYS A 182 0.29 3.05 -7.70
C LYS A 182 0.86 2.54 -6.37
N CYS A 183 1.46 3.44 -5.58
CA CYS A 183 1.92 3.11 -4.24
C CYS A 183 0.72 2.84 -3.32
N VAL A 184 -0.31 3.69 -3.37
CA VAL A 184 -1.53 3.55 -2.56
C VAL A 184 -2.76 3.87 -3.40
N LYS A 185 -3.85 3.14 -3.19
CA LYS A 185 -5.15 3.48 -3.77
C LYS A 185 -5.88 4.42 -2.82
N VAL A 186 -5.72 5.73 -3.03
CA VAL A 186 -6.24 6.76 -2.12
C VAL A 186 -7.77 6.87 -2.24
N LYS A 187 -8.49 6.60 -1.15
CA LYS A 187 -9.96 6.79 -1.06
C LYS A 187 -10.35 8.04 -0.29
N ASN A 188 -9.99 8.09 1.00
CA ASN A 188 -10.34 9.20 1.90
C ASN A 188 -9.12 10.02 2.35
N GLY A 189 -7.92 9.61 1.94
CA GLY A 189 -6.65 10.20 2.34
C GLY A 189 -5.65 9.11 2.71
N VAL A 190 -4.41 9.53 2.89
CA VAL A 190 -3.30 8.63 3.24
C VAL A 190 -2.83 8.92 4.65
N LYS A 191 -2.63 7.84 5.42
CA LYS A 191 -2.00 7.89 6.74
C LYS A 191 -0.57 7.34 6.63
N LEU A 192 0.43 8.11 7.02
CA LEU A 192 1.78 7.59 7.19
C LEU A 192 1.89 6.73 8.44
N PHE A 193 2.46 5.56 8.27
CA PHE A 193 2.63 4.54 9.29
C PHE A 193 4.08 4.04 9.30
N ASN A 194 4.66 3.91 10.49
CA ASN A 194 5.96 3.30 10.66
C ASN A 194 5.80 1.98 11.43
N ILE A 195 6.34 0.90 10.87
CA ILE A 195 6.33 -0.42 11.47
C ILE A 195 7.72 -0.65 12.08
N ASN A 196 7.78 -0.97 13.37
CA ASN A 196 9.01 -1.36 14.08
C ASN A 196 10.15 -0.35 13.92
N ASP A 197 9.86 0.94 14.05
CA ASP A 197 10.84 2.04 13.98
C ASP A 197 11.80 1.92 12.78
N TYR A 198 11.23 1.65 11.61
CA TYR A 198 11.99 1.42 10.39
C TYR A 198 12.88 2.63 10.02
N PRO A 199 14.19 2.42 9.77
CA PRO A 199 15.09 3.51 9.39
C PRO A 199 14.81 3.96 7.96
N PHE A 200 14.54 5.25 7.78
CA PHE A 200 14.30 5.87 6.48
C PHE A 200 15.46 6.83 6.19
N PRO A 201 16.29 6.62 5.15
CA PRO A 201 17.49 7.44 4.93
C PRO A 201 17.29 8.63 3.98
N TYR A 202 16.13 8.76 3.34
CA TYR A 202 15.89 9.77 2.31
C TYR A 202 15.28 11.04 2.88
N LYS A 203 15.83 12.20 2.52
CA LYS A 203 15.17 13.48 2.77
C LYS A 203 14.00 13.64 1.80
N ILE A 204 12.79 13.72 2.35
CA ILE A 204 11.56 13.91 1.57
C ILE A 204 10.68 14.97 2.21
N ASP A 205 9.93 15.67 1.36
CA ASP A 205 8.81 16.49 1.76
C ASP A 205 7.54 15.76 1.34
N ILE A 206 6.65 15.45 2.30
CA ILE A 206 5.48 14.62 2.04
C ILE A 206 4.20 15.30 2.50
N GLU A 207 3.20 15.35 1.61
CA GLU A 207 1.89 15.92 1.87
C GLU A 207 0.84 14.81 2.01
N VAL A 208 0.35 14.60 3.22
CA VAL A 208 -0.57 13.50 3.59
C VAL A 208 -1.73 14.00 4.45
N SER A 209 -2.71 13.14 4.72
CA SER A 209 -3.88 13.50 5.53
C SER A 209 -3.68 13.22 7.02
N HIS A 210 -2.79 12.27 7.36
CA HIS A 210 -2.47 11.89 8.72
C HIS A 210 -1.06 11.30 8.79
N ALA A 211 -0.39 11.41 9.93
CA ALA A 211 0.88 10.73 10.19
C ALA A 211 0.98 10.29 11.65
N ASP A 212 1.65 9.16 11.90
CA ASP A 212 1.99 8.72 13.24
C ASP A 212 3.27 9.40 13.76
N GLN A 213 3.40 9.51 15.08
CA GLN A 213 4.52 10.21 15.73
C GLN A 213 5.88 9.62 15.31
N SER A 214 6.01 8.29 15.37
CA SER A 214 7.21 7.57 14.94
C SER A 214 7.57 7.82 13.47
N SER A 215 6.59 8.10 12.60
CA SER A 215 6.86 8.45 11.21
C SER A 215 7.38 9.87 11.06
N ILE A 216 6.80 10.79 11.83
CA ILE A 216 7.18 12.21 11.86
C ILE A 216 8.62 12.33 12.35
N ASP A 217 8.97 11.66 13.45
CA ASP A 217 10.29 11.75 14.07
C ASP A 217 11.38 11.20 13.15
N VAL A 218 11.11 10.06 12.49
CA VAL A 218 12.07 9.46 11.55
C VAL A 218 12.30 10.35 10.32
N ILE A 219 11.24 10.92 9.74
CA ILE A 219 11.38 11.82 8.57
C ILE A 219 12.11 13.10 8.97
N LYS A 220 11.78 13.69 10.13
CA LYS A 220 12.44 14.88 10.65
C LYS A 220 13.91 14.65 11.01
N LYS A 221 14.26 13.49 11.56
CA LYS A 221 15.64 13.12 11.88
C LYS A 221 16.57 13.17 10.65
N VAL A 222 16.01 12.91 9.47
CA VAL A 222 16.73 12.95 8.19
C VAL A 222 16.72 14.36 7.58
N GLY A 223 15.96 15.28 8.17
CA GLY A 223 15.78 16.65 7.69
C GLY A 223 14.66 16.80 6.64
N GLY A 224 13.73 15.85 6.56
CA GLY A 224 12.52 15.95 5.74
C GLY A 224 11.36 16.64 6.46
N SER A 225 10.32 17.00 5.73
CA SER A 225 9.12 17.64 6.28
C SER A 225 7.84 16.83 6.05
N VAL A 226 6.95 16.83 7.04
CA VAL A 226 5.62 16.20 6.94
C VAL A 226 4.56 17.28 7.00
N THR A 227 3.84 17.44 5.90
CA THR A 227 2.72 18.38 5.79
C THR A 227 1.40 17.63 5.85
N ILE A 228 0.53 18.03 6.76
CA ILE A 228 -0.84 17.54 6.90
C ILE A 228 -1.78 18.50 6.19
N ILE A 229 -2.43 18.02 5.13
CA ILE A 229 -3.39 18.81 4.35
C ILE A 229 -4.81 18.31 4.60
N TYR A 230 -5.69 19.23 4.99
CA TYR A 230 -7.12 18.95 5.07
C TYR A 230 -7.76 19.05 3.68
N MET A 231 -8.24 17.92 3.16
CA MET A 231 -9.02 17.86 1.93
C MET A 231 -10.32 17.11 2.19
N GLU A 232 -11.45 17.74 1.90
CA GLU A 232 -12.74 17.04 1.89
C GLU A 232 -12.84 16.09 0.69
N ARG A 233 -13.75 15.11 0.72
CA ARG A 233 -13.83 14.04 -0.28
C ARG A 233 -13.83 14.53 -1.74
N VAL A 234 -14.57 15.61 -2.02
CA VAL A 234 -14.69 16.18 -3.37
C VAL A 234 -13.36 16.84 -3.80
N ASN A 235 -12.74 17.61 -2.90
CA ASN A 235 -11.45 18.26 -3.13
C ASN A 235 -10.31 17.23 -3.30
N LEU A 236 -10.30 16.17 -2.48
CA LEU A 236 -9.35 15.09 -2.62
C LEU A 236 -9.50 14.38 -3.98
N ARG A 237 -10.74 14.15 -4.42
CA ARG A 237 -11.03 13.55 -5.74
C ARG A 237 -10.55 14.45 -6.87
N ALA A 238 -10.74 15.77 -6.76
CA ALA A 238 -10.25 16.76 -7.73
C ALA A 238 -8.73 16.78 -7.79
N HIS A 239 -8.06 16.73 -6.63
CA HIS A 239 -6.60 16.66 -6.56
C HIS A 239 -6.02 15.38 -7.18
N ILE A 240 -6.62 14.21 -6.93
CA ILE A 240 -6.14 12.94 -7.49
C ILE A 240 -6.48 12.82 -8.98
N LYS A 241 -7.66 13.27 -9.39
CA LYS A 241 -8.19 13.09 -10.76
C LYS A 241 -8.67 14.43 -11.34
N PRO A 242 -7.76 15.37 -11.62
CA PRO A 242 -8.12 16.70 -12.09
C PRO A 242 -8.86 16.64 -13.43
N TYR A 243 -8.47 15.73 -14.33
CA TYR A 243 -9.11 15.52 -15.65
C TYR A 243 -10.61 15.14 -15.59
N LYS A 244 -11.18 14.88 -14.41
CA LYS A 244 -12.62 14.60 -14.25
C LYS A 244 -13.44 15.84 -13.89
N PHE A 245 -12.79 16.98 -13.69
CA PHE A 245 -13.40 18.22 -13.25
C PHE A 245 -13.03 19.32 -14.23
N ASP A 246 -14.03 19.90 -14.88
CA ASP A 246 -13.82 21.07 -15.75
C ASP A 246 -13.55 22.32 -14.91
N ILE A 247 -14.25 22.45 -13.78
CA ILE A 247 -14.10 23.52 -12.81
C ILE A 247 -13.69 22.91 -11.47
N LEU A 248 -12.61 23.43 -10.88
CA LEU A 248 -12.14 22.94 -9.59
C LEU A 248 -13.07 23.41 -8.45
N PRO A 249 -13.47 22.50 -7.54
CA PRO A 249 -14.28 22.84 -6.39
C PRO A 249 -13.49 23.73 -5.41
N LYS A 250 -14.21 24.61 -4.69
CA LYS A 250 -13.62 25.38 -3.59
C LYS A 250 -13.31 24.46 -2.40
N THR A 251 -12.25 24.77 -1.68
CA THR A 251 -11.88 24.08 -0.45
C THR A 251 -12.85 24.42 0.68
N ALA A 252 -13.31 23.39 1.40
CA ALA A 252 -14.23 23.54 2.52
C ALA A 252 -13.47 23.83 3.82
N ARG A 253 -14.12 24.54 4.74
CA ARG A 253 -13.63 24.69 6.13
C ARG A 253 -13.81 23.36 6.90
N PRO A 254 -12.86 22.98 7.75
CA PRO A 254 -13.00 21.80 8.61
C PRO A 254 -14.06 22.01 9.71
N ASN A 255 -14.61 20.89 10.22
CA ASN A 255 -15.43 20.88 11.44
C ASN A 255 -14.57 21.11 12.69
N LEU A 256 -15.17 21.46 13.84
CA LEU A 256 -14.49 21.69 15.11
C LEU A 256 -13.60 20.51 15.54
N ASP A 257 -14.11 19.28 15.52
CA ASP A 257 -13.32 18.07 15.84
C ASP A 257 -12.09 17.92 14.93
N MET A 258 -12.25 18.29 13.66
CA MET A 258 -11.17 18.25 12.69
C MET A 258 -10.14 19.36 12.96
N ILE A 259 -10.58 20.54 13.39
CA ILE A 259 -9.67 21.63 13.81
C ILE A 259 -8.82 21.17 15.00
N HIS A 260 -9.44 20.59 16.03
CA HIS A 260 -8.70 20.03 17.18
C HIS A 260 -7.69 18.96 16.74
N PHE A 261 -8.08 18.10 15.81
CA PHE A 261 -7.18 17.10 15.23
C PHE A 261 -5.99 17.75 14.48
N LEU A 262 -6.25 18.79 13.68
CA LEU A 262 -5.24 19.51 12.90
C LEU A 262 -4.27 20.27 13.81
N GLU A 263 -4.76 20.97 14.83
CA GLU A 263 -3.90 21.63 15.83
C GLU A 263 -3.10 20.62 16.65
N LYS A 264 -3.65 19.43 16.94
CA LYS A 264 -2.91 18.32 17.55
C LYS A 264 -1.78 17.80 16.65
N MET A 265 -1.97 17.78 15.33
CA MET A 265 -0.89 17.42 14.40
C MET A 265 0.17 18.52 14.32
N LYS A 266 -0.24 19.78 14.43
CA LYS A 266 0.68 20.92 14.51
C LYS A 266 1.56 20.85 15.76
N SER A 267 1.01 20.49 16.92
CA SER A 267 1.79 20.34 18.16
C SER A 267 2.76 19.15 18.14
N LYS A 268 2.48 18.10 17.36
CA LYS A 268 3.46 17.04 17.04
C LYS A 268 4.61 17.51 16.13
N GLY A 269 4.51 18.77 15.67
CA GLY A 269 5.44 19.45 14.80
C GLY A 269 5.29 19.11 13.32
N CYS A 270 4.10 18.70 12.87
CA CYS A 270 3.79 18.70 11.45
C CYS A 270 3.48 20.13 10.98
N ILE A 271 3.75 20.40 9.70
CA ILE A 271 3.20 21.58 9.04
C ILE A 271 1.74 21.26 8.71
N VAL A 272 0.80 22.16 8.99
CA VAL A 272 -0.63 21.89 8.78
C VAL A 272 -1.25 22.95 7.90
N LYS A 273 -1.90 22.53 6.81
CA LYS A 273 -2.54 23.41 5.81
C LYS A 273 -4.07 23.17 5.77
N TYR A 274 -4.84 24.19 6.13
CA TYR A 274 -6.30 24.23 6.02
C TYR A 274 -6.83 25.67 6.03
N ILE A 275 -8.08 25.87 5.62
CA ILE A 275 -8.76 27.17 5.77
C ILE A 275 -9.18 27.33 7.23
N LYS A 276 -8.49 28.20 7.97
CA LYS A 276 -8.85 28.53 9.34
C LYS A 276 -10.18 29.28 9.39
N PRO A 277 -11.08 28.97 10.34
CA PRO A 277 -12.25 29.79 10.57
C PRO A 277 -11.83 31.12 11.21
N LEU A 278 -12.66 32.15 11.05
CA LEU A 278 -12.35 33.52 11.49
C LEU A 278 -12.07 33.61 13.00
N TRP A 279 -12.93 32.98 13.82
CA TRP A 279 -12.77 32.96 15.27
C TRP A 279 -11.41 32.40 15.72
N LEU A 280 -10.87 31.39 15.02
CA LEU A 280 -9.57 30.81 15.37
C LEU A 280 -8.43 31.77 15.03
N ILE A 281 -8.58 32.55 13.96
CA ILE A 281 -7.59 33.57 13.57
C ILE A 281 -7.61 34.71 14.59
N GLU A 282 -8.79 35.14 15.03
CA GLU A 282 -8.95 36.19 16.06
C GLU A 282 -8.33 35.75 17.39
N GLU A 283 -8.60 34.52 17.83
CA GLU A 283 -7.98 33.94 19.03
C GLU A 283 -6.46 33.82 18.90
N GLU A 284 -5.93 33.35 17.76
CA GLU A 284 -4.48 33.30 17.54
C GLU A 284 -3.84 34.69 17.63
N LYS A 285 -4.48 35.72 17.05
CA LYS A 285 -4.00 37.10 17.12
C LYS A 285 -4.01 37.63 18.55
N ARG A 286 -5.09 37.37 19.29
CA ARG A 286 -5.21 37.76 20.70
C ARG A 286 -4.09 37.16 21.54
N ILE A 287 -3.86 35.85 21.42
CA ILE A 287 -2.78 35.14 22.14
C ILE A 287 -1.41 35.69 21.74
N ILE A 288 -1.19 35.98 20.46
CA ILE A 288 0.09 36.55 19.99
C ILE A 288 0.31 37.93 20.62
N ASN A 289 -0.71 38.79 20.69
CA ASN A 289 -0.60 40.10 21.30
C ASN A 289 -0.30 40.00 22.81
N GLU A 290 -1.04 39.15 23.54
CA GLU A 290 -0.80 38.91 24.97
C GLU A 290 0.64 38.40 25.23
N LEU A 291 1.17 37.52 24.36
CA LEU A 291 2.56 37.04 24.45
C LEU A 291 3.60 38.13 24.16
N ILE A 292 3.32 39.01 23.20
CA ILE A 292 4.20 40.16 22.89
C ILE A 292 4.26 41.11 24.08
N GLU A 293 3.12 41.44 24.68
CA GLU A 293 3.05 42.31 25.86
C GLU A 293 3.84 41.71 27.04
N ILE A 294 3.73 40.40 27.28
CA ILE A 294 4.52 39.70 28.32
C ILE A 294 6.01 39.81 28.02
N GLN A 295 6.43 39.55 26.78
CA GLN A 295 7.84 39.61 26.38
C GLN A 295 8.42 41.03 26.49
N GLU A 296 7.63 42.05 26.14
CA GLU A 296 8.00 43.45 26.29
C GLU A 296 8.16 43.82 27.78
N ASN A 297 7.27 43.35 28.64
CA ASN A 297 7.35 43.55 30.08
C ASN A 297 8.59 42.89 30.69
N GLU A 298 8.91 41.65 30.30
CA GLU A 298 10.14 40.95 30.72
C GLU A 298 11.41 41.69 30.25
N LYS A 299 11.39 42.24 29.04
CA LYS A 299 12.51 43.03 28.51
C LYS A 299 12.68 44.34 29.28
N LEU A 300 11.59 45.00 29.65
CA LEU A 300 11.62 46.20 30.48
C LEU A 300 12.15 45.91 31.88
N SER A 301 11.70 44.82 32.53
CA SER A 301 12.22 44.43 33.85
C SER A 301 13.71 44.12 33.81
N HIS A 302 14.19 43.39 32.79
CA HIS A 302 15.62 43.11 32.63
C HIS A 302 16.46 44.37 32.35
N LEU A 303 15.93 45.35 31.63
CA LEU A 303 16.60 46.65 31.45
C LEU A 303 16.70 47.42 32.77
N MET A 304 15.65 47.39 33.59
CA MET A 304 15.68 48.01 34.92
C MET A 304 16.72 47.33 35.83
N GLU A 305 16.81 46.00 35.83
CA GLU A 305 17.83 45.24 36.57
C GLU A 305 19.26 45.56 36.10
N LYS A 306 19.49 45.64 34.79
CA LYS A 306 20.79 46.04 34.22
C LYS A 306 21.17 47.48 34.58
N ASN A 307 20.22 48.41 34.60
CA ASN A 307 20.46 49.79 35.02
C ASN A 307 20.78 49.89 36.52
N VAL A 308 20.16 49.06 37.36
CA VAL A 308 20.48 48.97 38.80
C VAL A 308 21.88 48.34 39.03
N HIS A 309 22.27 47.34 38.24
CA HIS A 309 23.61 46.73 38.32
C HIS A 309 24.73 47.63 37.75
N ASN A 310 24.49 48.36 36.66
CA ASN A 310 25.47 49.28 36.06
C ASN A 310 25.78 50.49 36.97
N ASN A 311 24.86 50.88 37.84
CA ASN A 311 25.12 51.88 38.89
C ASN A 311 26.00 51.34 40.03
N ASN A 312 26.32 50.03 40.04
CA ASN A 312 27.05 49.36 41.12
C ASN A 312 28.35 48.62 40.71
N ASN A 313 28.74 48.52 39.43
CA ASN A 313 30.15 48.28 38.99
C ASN A 313 30.28 48.09 37.46
N LEU A 314 31.38 48.59 36.89
CA LEU A 314 31.86 48.30 35.53
C LEU A 314 32.35 46.84 35.40
N HIS A 315 31.66 46.00 34.64
CA HIS A 315 32.34 45.11 33.68
C HIS A 315 31.35 44.55 32.64
N VAL A 316 31.72 44.72 31.37
CA VAL A 316 31.03 44.22 30.18
C VAL A 316 31.43 42.76 29.97
N ASN A 317 30.52 41.91 29.52
CA ASN A 317 30.80 40.96 28.44
C ASN A 317 29.51 40.45 27.77
N ASP A 318 29.56 40.60 26.45
CA ASP A 318 28.77 40.13 25.31
C ASP A 318 27.79 38.96 25.51
N LEU A 319 26.60 39.11 24.89
CA LEU A 319 25.77 37.98 24.45
C LEU A 319 25.28 38.19 23.02
N THR A 320 25.45 37.10 22.28
CA THR A 320 25.53 36.93 20.83
C THR A 320 24.19 36.57 20.18
N MET A 321 24.18 36.56 18.85
CA MET A 321 23.07 36.28 17.92
C MET A 321 22.32 34.92 18.09
N GLU A 322 22.53 34.18 19.17
CA GLU A 322 21.90 32.88 19.46
C GLU A 322 20.50 33.02 20.11
N ASP A 323 20.25 34.11 20.84
CA ASP A 323 18.98 34.34 21.58
C ASP A 323 17.75 34.42 20.66
N SER A 324 17.93 34.82 19.40
CA SER A 324 16.83 35.00 18.45
C SER A 324 16.22 33.66 18.00
N GLN A 325 17.02 32.61 17.88
CA GLN A 325 16.54 31.27 17.51
C GLN A 325 15.91 30.54 18.70
N GLU A 326 16.37 30.82 19.93
CA GLU A 326 15.75 30.30 21.16
C GLU A 326 14.38 30.93 21.43
N HIS A 327 14.21 32.23 21.17
CA HIS A 327 12.93 32.92 21.36
C HIS A 327 11.81 32.35 20.46
N ASP A 328 12.09 32.05 19.19
CA ASP A 328 11.11 31.42 18.30
C ASP A 328 10.73 30.00 18.78
N HIS A 329 11.69 29.26 19.35
CA HIS A 329 11.45 27.93 19.90
C HIS A 329 10.65 27.97 21.21
N VAL A 330 10.90 28.94 22.08
CA VAL A 330 10.16 29.18 23.34
C VAL A 330 8.73 29.63 23.04
N LYS A 331 8.55 30.51 22.04
CA LYS A 331 7.24 30.96 21.56
C LYS A 331 6.40 29.79 21.06
N ASP A 332 6.97 28.90 20.24
CA ASP A 332 6.27 27.70 19.77
C ASP A 332 5.92 26.74 20.92
N LYS A 333 6.79 26.63 21.93
CA LYS A 333 6.59 25.78 23.12
C LYS A 333 5.51 26.32 24.06
N LEU A 334 5.43 27.64 24.24
CA LEU A 334 4.36 28.32 25.00
C LEU A 334 3.02 28.24 24.28
N LEU A 335 2.99 28.49 22.96
CA LEU A 335 1.80 28.28 22.13
C LEU A 335 1.32 26.83 22.20
N GLN A 336 2.24 25.87 22.24
CA GLN A 336 1.91 24.45 22.39
C GLN A 336 1.28 24.15 23.76
N LYS A 337 1.78 24.74 24.85
CA LYS A 337 1.24 24.59 26.20
C LYS A 337 -0.18 25.18 26.31
N TYR A 338 -0.39 26.38 25.77
CA TYR A 338 -1.71 27.02 25.68
C TYR A 338 -2.69 26.22 24.82
N ARG A 339 -2.28 25.78 23.63
CA ARG A 339 -3.11 24.93 22.74
C ARG A 339 -3.58 23.64 23.44
N LEU A 340 -2.78 23.06 24.32
CA LEU A 340 -3.14 21.84 25.05
C LEU A 340 -4.11 22.09 26.21
N GLN A 341 -4.02 23.24 26.91
CA GLN A 341 -4.90 23.56 28.03
C GLN A 341 -6.37 23.73 27.62
N TYR A 342 -6.65 24.30 26.45
CA TYR A 342 -8.02 24.50 25.96
C TYR A 342 -8.61 23.29 25.20
N THR A 343 -7.85 22.21 25.00
CA THR A 343 -8.34 20.98 24.32
C THR A 343 -8.98 19.96 25.27
N LYS A 344 -8.99 20.20 26.58
CA LYS A 344 -9.61 19.31 27.58
C LYS A 344 -11.12 19.55 27.79
N LEU A 345 -11.72 20.55 27.17
CA LEU A 345 -13.17 20.78 27.21
C LEU A 345 -13.87 19.89 26.16
N GLY A 346 -13.98 18.59 26.43
CA GLY A 346 -14.63 17.67 25.48
C GLY A 346 -14.69 16.19 25.85
N HIS A 347 -14.53 15.85 27.13
CA HIS A 347 -14.85 14.52 27.64
C HIS A 347 -15.72 14.66 28.88
N HIS A 348 -17.03 14.72 28.66
CA HIS A 348 -17.99 14.18 29.62
C HIS A 348 -18.52 12.85 29.06
N PRO A 349 -18.75 11.84 29.92
CA PRO A 349 -19.20 10.50 29.52
C PRO A 349 -20.56 10.48 28.82
#